data_AF-A0A7J5WMW6-F1
#
_entry.id   AF-A0A7J5WMW6-F1
#
_cell.length_a   1.000
_cell.length_b   1.000
_cell.length_c   1.000
_cell.angle_alpha   90.00
_cell.angle_beta   90.00
_cell.angle_gamma   90.00
#
_symmetry.space_group_name_H-M   'P 1'
#
loop_
_entity.id
_entity.type
_entity.pdbx_description
1 polymer ?
#
loop_
_entity_poly.entity_id
_entity_poly.type
_entity_poly.pdbx_seq_one_letter_code
_entity_poly.pdbx_strand_id
1 'polypeptide(L)' 'VAGVPQVLDVDNIVICAGQVSNNQLFQDIKMNYNNVHLIGGALEAGDLDAKRAIEQGYQMGIRL' A
#
# COMPACT_ATOMS: atom_id res chain seq x y z
N VAL A 1 -28.22 -19.37 8.35
CA VAL A 1 -27.45 -18.16 8.73
C VAL A 1 -27.06 -17.45 7.45
N ALA A 2 -27.84 -16.44 7.03
CA ALA A 2 -27.54 -15.49 5.96
C ALA A 2 -28.66 -14.42 5.91
N GLY A 3 -28.32 -13.12 5.99
CA GLY A 3 -29.19 -12.02 5.54
C GLY A 3 -30.00 -11.24 6.58
N VAL A 4 -30.02 -11.61 7.86
CA VAL A 4 -30.73 -10.85 8.91
C VAL A 4 -29.74 -9.91 9.63
N PRO A 5 -29.97 -8.58 9.66
CA PRO A 5 -29.11 -7.65 10.39
C PRO A 5 -29.04 -7.97 11.89
N GLN A 6 -27.86 -7.74 12.49
CA GLN A 6 -27.61 -7.93 13.92
C GLN A 6 -26.88 -6.73 14.49
N VAL A 7 -27.08 -6.46 15.79
CA VAL A 7 -26.35 -5.46 16.55
C VAL A 7 -25.24 -6.16 17.32
N LEU A 8 -24.01 -5.63 17.23
CA LEU A 8 -22.88 -6.08 18.05
C LEU A 8 -22.69 -5.08 19.20
N ASP A 9 -22.83 -5.55 20.44
CA ASP A 9 -22.62 -4.74 21.65
C ASP A 9 -21.12 -4.73 22.00
N VAL A 10 -20.38 -3.80 21.40
CA VAL A 10 -18.93 -3.64 21.56
C VAL A 10 -18.56 -2.18 21.75
N ASP A 11 -17.54 -1.93 22.57
CA ASP A 11 -17.07 -0.56 22.83
C ASP A 11 -16.31 0.05 21.64
N ASN A 12 -15.64 -0.80 20.86
CA ASN A 12 -14.76 -0.37 19.77
C ASN A 12 -14.92 -1.27 18.55
N ILE A 13 -14.78 -0.64 17.37
CA ILE A 13 -14.73 -1.33 16.08
C ILE A 13 -13.40 -0.96 15.42
N VAL A 14 -12.55 -1.96 15.20
CA VAL A 14 -11.30 -1.80 14.45
C VAL A 14 -11.54 -2.17 12.99
N ILE A 15 -11.32 -1.21 12.10
CA ILE A 15 -11.50 -1.41 10.66
C ILE A 15 -10.19 -1.90 10.04
N CYS A 16 -10.15 -3.18 9.66
CA CYS A 16 -9.04 -3.80 8.93
C CYS A 16 -9.40 -4.03 7.46
N ALA A 17 -9.94 -3.01 6.79
CA ALA A 17 -10.49 -3.11 5.42
C ALA A 17 -9.42 -2.92 4.32
N GLY A 18 -8.26 -3.57 4.49
CA GLY A 18 -7.15 -3.49 3.54
C GLY A 18 -6.37 -2.17 3.61
N GLN A 19 -5.60 -1.90 2.55
CA GLN A 19 -4.65 -0.80 2.44
C GLN A 19 -4.79 -0.07 1.11
N VAL A 20 -4.35 1.19 1.06
CA VAL A 20 -4.27 1.99 -0.17
C VAL A 20 -2.84 2.48 -0.38
N SER A 21 -2.38 2.49 -1.63
CA SER A 21 -1.05 2.98 -1.96
C SER A 21 -0.92 4.46 -1.61
N ASN A 22 0.13 4.82 -0.87
CA ASN A 22 0.49 6.21 -0.63
C ASN A 22 1.60 6.64 -1.61
N ASN A 23 1.22 7.34 -2.68
CA ASN A 23 2.14 7.80 -3.72
C ASN A 23 2.05 9.31 -3.97
N GLN A 24 1.52 10.10 -3.02
CA GLN A 24 1.29 11.54 -3.19
C GLN A 24 2.57 12.29 -3.60
N LEU A 25 3.65 12.10 -2.85
CA LEU A 25 4.93 12.76 -3.12
C LEU A 25 5.44 12.46 -4.54
N PHE A 26 5.30 11.22 -5.02
CA PHE A 26 5.69 10.85 -6.37
C PHE A 26 4.91 11.66 -7.41
N GLN A 27 3.59 11.80 -7.25
CA GLN A 27 2.77 12.60 -8.17
C GLN A 27 3.21 14.06 -8.20
N ASP A 28 3.55 14.62 -7.04
CA ASP A 28 3.93 16.02 -6.90
C ASP A 28 5.26 16.36 -7.58
N ILE A 29 6.21 15.40 -7.62
CA ILE A 29 7.58 15.68 -8.04
C ILE A 29 7.99 15.02 -9.36
N LYS A 30 7.27 14.02 -9.88
CA LYS A 30 7.67 13.22 -11.06
C LYS A 30 7.91 14.03 -12.34
N MET A 31 7.32 15.23 -12.45
CA MET A 31 7.53 16.12 -13.61
C MET A 31 8.81 16.96 -13.50
N ASN A 32 9.29 17.18 -12.27
CA ASN A 32 10.44 18.04 -11.98
C ASN A 32 11.75 17.25 -11.86
N TYR A 33 11.67 15.93 -11.71
CA TYR A 33 12.83 15.05 -11.52
C TYR A 33 12.71 13.83 -12.42
N ASN A 34 13.77 13.57 -13.19
CA ASN A 34 13.78 12.48 -14.18
C ASN A 34 14.07 11.10 -13.57
N ASN A 35 14.40 11.02 -12.28
CA ASN A 35 14.82 9.78 -11.62
C ASN A 35 14.07 9.54 -10.30
N VAL A 36 12.74 9.43 -10.40
CA VAL A 36 11.86 9.15 -9.26
C VAL A 36 11.13 7.85 -9.55
N HIS A 37 11.11 6.94 -8.57
CA HIS A 37 10.56 5.60 -8.74
C HIS A 37 9.67 5.22 -7.56
N LEU A 38 8.67 4.38 -7.83
CA LEU A 38 7.83 3.77 -6.80
C LEU A 38 8.23 2.30 -6.62
N ILE A 39 8.30 1.86 -5.36
CA ILE A 39 8.48 0.46 -4.95
C ILE A 39 7.58 0.15 -3.75
N GLY A 40 7.40 -1.13 -3.44
CA GLY A 40 6.62 -1.62 -2.29
C GLY A 40 5.17 -1.13 -2.29
N GLY A 41 4.61 -0.96 -1.09
CA GLY A 41 3.25 -0.47 -0.90
C GLY A 41 2.92 0.88 -1.53
N ALA A 42 3.93 1.73 -1.80
CA ALA A 42 3.72 2.99 -2.52
C ALA A 42 3.44 2.76 -4.02
N LEU A 43 4.02 1.71 -4.61
CA LEU A 43 3.69 1.25 -5.95
C LEU A 43 2.34 0.51 -5.96
N GLU A 44 2.17 -0.45 -5.04
CA GLU A 44 0.97 -1.29 -4.94
C GLU A 44 0.79 -1.80 -3.51
N ALA A 45 -0.26 -1.35 -2.82
CA ALA A 45 -0.67 -1.89 -1.53
C ALA A 45 -1.43 -3.22 -1.70
N GLY A 46 -1.09 -4.25 -0.90
CA GLY A 46 -1.74 -5.57 -0.95
C GLY A 46 -1.07 -6.61 -0.04
N ASP A 47 -1.62 -7.84 -0.01
CA ASP A 47 -1.38 -8.86 1.04
C ASP A 47 0.05 -9.41 1.18
N LEU A 48 0.95 -9.18 0.20
CA LEU A 48 2.34 -9.72 0.18
C LEU A 48 3.39 -8.60 0.19
N ASP A 49 3.17 -7.60 1.03
CA ASP A 49 3.88 -6.32 0.97
C ASP A 49 5.39 -6.45 1.24
N ALA A 50 5.80 -7.09 2.34
CA ALA A 50 7.21 -7.07 2.77
C ALA A 50 8.18 -7.73 1.78
N LYS A 51 7.92 -8.97 1.35
CA LYS A 51 8.82 -9.69 0.44
C LYS A 51 8.92 -9.00 -0.92
N ARG A 52 7.79 -8.54 -1.46
CA ARG A 52 7.74 -7.81 -2.74
C ARG A 52 8.43 -6.45 -2.64
N ALA A 53 8.20 -5.70 -1.57
CA ALA A 53 8.84 -4.41 -1.33
C ALA A 53 10.37 -4.56 -1.25
N ILE A 54 10.87 -5.58 -0.55
CA ILE A 54 12.30 -5.87 -0.44
C ILE A 54 12.88 -6.22 -1.81
N GLU A 55 12.24 -7.12 -2.57
CA GLU A 55 12.70 -7.52 -3.90
C GLU A 55 12.75 -6.31 -4.85
N GLN A 56 11.68 -5.50 -4.89
CA GLN A 56 11.64 -4.30 -5.73
C GLN A 56 12.72 -3.28 -5.34
N GLY A 57 12.95 -3.08 -4.04
CA GLY A 57 14.03 -2.22 -3.55
C GLY A 57 15.42 -2.73 -3.93
N TYR A 58 15.67 -4.03 -3.79
CA TYR A 58 16.92 -4.67 -4.20
C TYR A 58 17.16 -4.52 -5.70
N GLN A 59 16.18 -4.92 -6.53
CA GLN A 59 16.26 -4.82 -7.98
C GLN A 59 16.48 -3.39 -8.46
N MET A 60 15.86 -2.41 -7.80
CA MET A 60 16.07 -1.00 -8.11
C MET A 60 17.49 -0.54 -7.75
N GLY A 61 18.00 -0.95 -6.59
CA GLY A 61 19.35 -0.60 -6.15
C GLY A 61 20.47 -1.16 -7.02
N ILE A 62 20.27 -2.31 -7.67
CA ILE A 62 21.26 -2.92 -8.58
C ILE A 62 21.14 -2.47 -10.04
N ARG A 63 20.04 -1.80 -10.41
CA ARG A 63 19.72 -1.41 -11.80
C ARG A 63 19.99 0.06 -12.11
N LEU A 64 19.90 0.94 -11.10
CA LEU A 64 20.24 2.37 -11.21
C LEU A 64 21.75 2.58 -11.19
#